data_AF-Q71D55-F1
#
_entry.id   AF-Q71D55-F1
#
_cell.length_a   1.000
_cell.length_b   1.000
_cell.length_c   1.000
_cell.angle_alpha   90.00
_cell.angle_beta   90.00
_cell.angle_gamma   90.00
#
_symmetry.space_group_name_H-M   'P 1'
#
loop_
_entity.id
_entity.type
_entity.pdbx_description
1 polymer ?
#
loop_
_entity_poly.entity_id
_entity_poly.type
_entity_poly.pdbx_seq_one_letter_code
_entity_poly.pdbx_strand_id
1 'polypeptide(L)'
;MQKYMIAILLFAILPLFYCFAYYFSDVWEFATLDKSVELDETDIFVWRGYPYGVFWYAFCFVGFQVHGFTLYFAYNLVKAWKARTATRKFQ
;
A
#
# COMPACT_ATOMS: atom_id res chain seq x y z
N MET A 1 9.20 -13.47 -13.76
CA MET A 1 9.02 -13.08 -12.33
C MET A 1 9.72 -11.79 -11.95
N GLN A 2 11.02 -11.57 -12.22
CA GLN A 2 11.68 -10.31 -11.83
C GLN A 2 11.01 -9.05 -12.41
N LYS A 3 10.70 -9.03 -13.72
CA LYS A 3 9.97 -7.92 -14.35
C LYS A 3 8.57 -7.69 -13.75
N TYR A 4 7.89 -8.78 -13.37
CA TYR A 4 6.57 -8.71 -12.72
C TYR A 4 6.66 -8.10 -11.32
N MET A 5 7.67 -8.47 -10.52
CA MET A 5 7.90 -7.86 -9.21
C MET A 5 8.22 -6.36 -9.32
N ILE A 6 9.04 -5.96 -10.31
CA ILE A 6 9.30 -4.53 -10.59
C ILE A 6 8.00 -3.80 -10.94
N ALA A 7 7.14 -4.40 -11.77
CA ALA A 7 5.84 -3.82 -12.09
C ALA A 7 4.95 -3.65 -10.85
N ILE A 8 4.90 -4.63 -9.94
CA ILE A 8 4.16 -4.48 -8.68
C ILE A 8 4.74 -3.34 -7.84
N LEU A 9 6.06 -3.21 -7.75
CA LEU A 9 6.67 -2.13 -6.98
C LEU A 9 6.31 -0.75 -7.55
N LEU A 10 6.39 -0.59 -8.88
CA LEU A 10 6.15 0.70 -9.54
C LEU A 10 4.67 1.07 -9.66
N PHE A 11 3.80 0.10 -9.95
CA PHE A 11 2.40 0.35 -10.29
C PHE A 11 1.41 -0.02 -9.19
N ALA A 12 1.86 -0.68 -8.13
CA ALA A 12 1.03 -1.04 -6.98
C ALA A 12 1.57 -0.40 -5.69
N ILE A 13 2.79 -0.74 -5.28
CA ILE A 13 3.35 -0.28 -4.00
C ILE A 13 3.62 1.23 -3.99
N LEU A 14 4.22 1.77 -5.04
CA LEU A 14 4.57 3.19 -5.11
C LEU A 14 3.31 4.11 -5.10
N PRO A 15 2.23 3.83 -5.85
CA PRO A 15 0.98 4.59 -5.73
C PRO A 15 0.37 4.56 -4.32
N LEU A 16 0.51 3.46 -3.58
CA LEU A 16 0.03 3.38 -2.20
C LEU A 16 0.85 4.29 -1.26
N PHE A 17 2.18 4.35 -1.44
CA PHE A 17 3.01 5.31 -0.72
C PHE A 17 2.66 6.75 -1.07
N TYR A 18 2.43 7.03 -2.35
CA TYR A 18 1.96 8.34 -2.79
C TYR A 18 0.63 8.71 -2.13
N CYS A 19 -0.31 7.76 -2.06
CA CYS A 19 -1.61 7.98 -1.42
C CYS A 19 -1.46 8.32 0.07
N PHE A 20 -0.60 7.60 0.81
CA PHE A 20 -0.29 7.95 2.20
C PHE A 20 0.32 9.36 2.30
N ALA A 21 1.33 9.69 1.50
CA ALA A 21 1.94 11.00 1.56
C ALA A 21 0.95 12.13 1.21
N TYR A 22 0.08 11.90 0.23
CA TYR A 22 -0.89 12.88 -0.25
C TYR A 22 -1.96 13.20 0.80
N TYR A 23 -2.52 12.20 1.47
CA TYR A 23 -3.57 12.39 2.49
C TYR A 23 -3.02 12.50 3.92
N PHE A 24 -1.71 12.61 4.10
CA PHE A 24 -1.11 12.63 5.44
C PHE A 24 -1.63 13.79 6.30
N SER A 25 -1.78 14.99 5.71
CA SER A 25 -2.27 16.17 6.42
C SER A 25 -3.69 15.94 6.94
N ASP A 26 -4.63 15.55 6.06
CA ASP A 26 -6.02 15.29 6.41
C ASP A 26 -6.16 14.23 7.51
N VAL A 27 -5.38 13.14 7.42
CA VAL A 27 -5.43 12.06 8.40
C VAL A 27 -4.84 12.50 9.73
N TRP A 28 -3.76 13.28 9.71
CA TRP A 28 -3.14 13.81 10.91
C TRP A 28 -4.05 14.81 11.62
N GLU A 29 -4.64 15.74 10.87
CA GLU A 29 -5.62 16.69 11.37
C GLU A 29 -6.82 15.96 11.97
N PHE A 30 -7.41 15.00 11.25
CA PHE A 30 -8.51 14.19 11.76
C PHE A 30 -8.14 13.45 13.05
N ALA A 31 -6.94 12.87 13.13
CA ALA A 31 -6.49 12.10 14.30
C ALA A 31 -6.21 12.97 15.53
N THR A 32 -5.95 14.27 15.33
CA THR A 32 -5.64 15.23 16.39
C THR A 32 -6.77 16.23 16.65
N LEU A 33 -7.86 16.13 15.89
CA LEU A 33 -9.03 17.01 15.99
C LEU A 33 -9.68 16.91 17.37
N ASP A 34 -9.96 18.07 17.97
CA ASP A 34 -10.72 18.11 19.21
C ASP A 34 -12.18 17.69 18.97
N LYS A 35 -12.77 16.97 19.91
CA LYS A 35 -14.15 16.46 19.79
C LYS A 35 -15.20 17.56 19.74
N SER A 36 -14.88 18.78 20.15
CA SER A 36 -15.79 19.92 20.06
C SER A 36 -15.84 20.56 18.67
N VAL A 37 -14.89 20.24 17.78
CA VAL A 37 -14.79 20.80 16.43
C VAL A 37 -15.52 19.88 15.47
N GLU A 38 -16.44 20.42 14.69
CA GLU A 38 -17.15 19.67 13.66
C GLU A 38 -16.26 19.53 12.39
N LEU A 39 -16.48 18.47 11.62
CA LEU A 39 -15.64 18.18 10.43
C LEU A 39 -15.75 19.23 9.33
N ASP A 40 -16.88 19.93 9.25
CA ASP A 40 -17.12 21.02 8.30
C ASP A 40 -16.38 22.32 8.68
N GLU A 41 -15.88 22.43 9.90
CA GLU A 41 -15.00 23.52 10.35
C GLU A 41 -13.53 23.28 9.99
N THR A 42 -13.20 22.13 9.40
CA THR A 42 -11.84 21.75 8.98
C THR A 42 -11.65 21.83 7.47
N ASP A 43 -10.39 21.87 7.02
CA ASP A 43 -10.06 21.81 5.59
C ASP A 43 -10.07 20.36 5.04
N ILE A 44 -10.47 19.38 5.86
CA ILE A 44 -10.48 17.95 5.50
C ILE A 44 -11.53 17.71 4.40
N PHE A 45 -11.12 17.03 3.33
CA PHE A 45 -12.08 16.63 2.31
C PHE A 45 -13.00 15.50 2.81
N VAL A 46 -14.31 15.75 2.79
CA VAL A 46 -15.34 14.81 3.26
C VAL A 46 -16.07 14.16 2.08
N TRP A 47 -16.18 12.83 2.10
CA TRP A 47 -16.97 12.05 1.15
C TRP A 47 -18.06 11.25 1.88
N ARG A 48 -19.32 11.52 1.55
CA ARG A 48 -20.50 10.88 2.18
C ARG A 48 -20.50 10.96 3.72
N GLY A 49 -20.02 12.08 4.27
CA GLY A 49 -19.95 12.31 5.71
C GLY A 49 -18.74 11.69 6.41
N TYR A 50 -17.79 11.10 5.68
CA TYR A 50 -16.56 10.54 6.23
C TYR A 50 -15.32 11.26 5.70
N PRO A 51 -14.26 11.41 6.53
CA PRO A 51 -12.98 11.96 6.08
C PRO A 51 -12.37 11.06 5.01
N TYR A 52 -12.23 11.59 3.80
CA TYR A 52 -11.87 10.82 2.62
C TYR A 52 -10.46 10.24 2.72
N GLY A 53 -9.50 11.02 3.23
CA GLY A 53 -8.12 10.57 3.43
C GLY A 53 -8.02 9.36 4.36
N VAL A 54 -8.77 9.37 5.46
CA VAL A 54 -8.82 8.25 6.43
C VAL A 54 -9.41 7.00 5.80
N PHE A 55 -10.48 7.16 5.02
CA PHE A 55 -11.07 6.08 4.25
C PHE A 55 -10.04 5.45 3.29
N TRP A 56 -9.28 6.26 2.55
CA TRP A 56 -8.23 5.75 1.66
C TRP A 56 -7.08 5.07 2.38
N TYR A 57 -6.71 5.55 3.57
CA TYR A 57 -5.69 4.88 4.39
C TYR A 57 -6.08 3.43 4.69
N ALA A 58 -7.35 3.15 5.00
CA ALA A 58 -7.83 1.78 5.23
C ALA A 58 -7.62 0.87 4.01
N PHE A 59 -7.95 1.34 2.80
CA PHE A 59 -7.68 0.59 1.56
C PHE A 59 -6.19 0.45 1.29
N CYS A 60 -5.39 1.47 1.60
CA CYS A 60 -3.95 1.43 1.42
C CYS A 60 -3.32 0.32 2.28
N PHE A 61 -3.72 0.17 3.54
CA PHE A 61 -3.23 -0.90 4.40
C PHE A 61 -3.52 -2.29 3.81
N VAL A 62 -4.74 -2.52 3.32
CA VAL A 62 -5.11 -3.78 2.64
C VAL A 62 -4.31 -3.96 1.35
N GLY A 63 -4.11 -2.89 0.58
CA GLY A 63 -3.28 -2.90 -0.64
C GLY A 63 -1.84 -3.31 -0.34
N PHE A 64 -1.21 -2.73 0.70
CA PHE A 64 0.12 -3.12 1.15
C PHE A 64 0.18 -4.58 1.58
N GLN A 65 -0.83 -5.07 2.29
CA GLN A 65 -0.92 -6.48 2.67
C GLN A 65 -0.94 -7.40 1.44
N VAL A 66 -1.86 -7.15 0.50
CA VAL A 66 -2.03 -7.98 -0.71
C VAL A 66 -0.77 -7.96 -1.58
N HIS A 67 -0.24 -6.78 -1.88
CA HIS A 67 0.96 -6.66 -2.73
C HIS A 67 2.24 -7.12 -2.03
N GLY A 68 2.32 -6.93 -0.70
CA GLY A 68 3.41 -7.44 0.13
C GLY A 68 3.49 -8.96 0.08
N PHE A 69 2.37 -9.66 0.30
CA PHE A 69 2.32 -11.11 0.17
C PHE A 69 2.60 -11.58 -1.27
N THR A 70 2.09 -10.85 -2.26
CA THR A 70 2.36 -11.16 -3.68
C THR A 70 3.86 -11.12 -3.98
N LEU A 71 4.57 -10.07 -3.51
CA LEU A 71 6.02 -9.95 -3.67
C LEU A 71 6.78 -11.03 -2.89
N TYR A 72 6.35 -11.33 -1.66
CA TYR A 72 6.93 -12.40 -0.84
C TYR A 72 6.87 -13.76 -1.55
N PHE A 73 5.70 -14.14 -2.06
CA PHE A 73 5.55 -15.41 -2.78
C PHE A 73 6.29 -15.42 -4.11
N ALA A 74 6.26 -14.31 -4.86
CA ALA A 74 7.01 -14.18 -6.11
C ALA A 74 8.52 -14.33 -5.90
N TYR A 75 9.06 -13.78 -4.81
CA TYR A 75 10.47 -13.93 -4.44
C TYR A 75 10.82 -15.39 -4.13
N ASN A 76 10.00 -16.05 -3.30
CA ASN A 76 10.20 -17.46 -2.95
C ASN A 76 10.14 -18.37 -4.20
N LEU A 77 9.24 -18.08 -5.14
CA LEU A 77 9.15 -18.80 -6.40
C LEU A 77 10.42 -18.66 -7.24
N VAL A 78 10.96 -17.43 -7.38
CA VAL A 78 12.22 -17.19 -8.08
C VAL A 78 13.38 -17.93 -7.41
N LYS A 79 13.43 -17.92 -6.08
CA LYS A 79 14.45 -18.64 -5.31
C LYS A 79 14.38 -20.15 -5.58
N ALA A 80 13.18 -20.74 -5.53
CA ALA A 80 12.97 -22.16 -5.80
C ALA A 80 13.33 -22.55 -7.24
N TRP A 81 12.98 -21.72 -8.24
CA TRP A 81 13.34 -21.96 -9.63
C TRP A 81 14.84 -21.93 -9.86
N LYS A 82 15.55 -20.96 -9.25
CA LYS A 82 17.01 -20.89 -9.33
C LYS A 82 17.67 -22.13 -8.72
N ALA A 83 17.21 -22.55 -7.54
CA ALA A 83 17.73 -23.75 -6.88
C ALA A 83 17.53 -25.01 -7.75
N ARG A 84 16.31 -25.21 -8.27
CA ARG A 84 15.99 -26.35 -9.16
C ARG A 84 16.85 -26.37 -10.43
N THR A 85 17.03 -25.21 -11.07
CA THR A 85 17.86 -25.11 -12.28
C THR A 85 19.32 -25.40 -12.00
N ALA A 86 19.85 -24.97 -10.85
CA ALA A 86 21.20 -25.30 -10.43
C ALA A 86 21.37 -26.81 -10.27
N THR A 87 20.47 -27.49 -9.55
CA THR A 87 20.53 -28.95 -9.36
C THR A 87 20.50 -29.71 -10.69
N ARG A 88 19.64 -29.31 -11.65
CA ARG A 88 19.57 -29.94 -12.98
C ARG A 88 20.81 -29.76 -13.85
N LYS A 89 21.70 -28.80 -13.52
CA LYS A 89 22.95 -28.59 -14.26
C LYS A 89 24.07 -29.54 -13.78
N PHE A 90 23.92 -30.10 -12.58
CA PHE A 90 24.91 -31.00 -11.97
C PHE A 90 24.49 -32.48 -12.00
N GLN A 91 23.26 -32.79 -12.44
CA GLN A 91 22.82 -34.13 -12.82
C GLN A 91 22.96 -34.31 -14.32
#